data_AF-A0A7J7RM82-F1
#
_entry.id   AF-A0A7J7RM82-F1
#
_cell.length_a   1.000
_cell.length_b   1.000
_cell.length_c   1.000
_cell.angle_alpha   90.00
_cell.angle_beta   90.00
_cell.angle_gamma   90.00
#
_symmetry.space_group_name_H-M   'P 1'
#
loop_
_entity.id
_entity.type
_entity.pdbx_description
1 polymer ?
#
loop_
_entity_poly.entity_id
_entity_poly.type
_entity_poly.pdbx_seq_one_letter_code
_entity_poly.pdbx_strand_id
1 'polypeptide(L)'
;MYVRRIPLEQVPEEEDQCSAWLHRLYQEKDAFQEQYYQTGTFPETPMVPPRRPWTLLNWLFWASLLLYPFFRFLVSMVSSGSSLTLAGFVLVFFVASVGVRWMIGVTEIDKGSAYGNMDSRQKHKD
;
A
#
# COMPACT_ATOMS: atom_id res chain seq x y z
N MET A 1 -5.73 -1.37 -14.29
CA MET A 1 -5.42 -2.81 -14.21
C MET A 1 -6.55 -3.55 -14.88
N TYR A 2 -6.26 -4.35 -15.90
CA TYR A 2 -7.23 -5.19 -16.59
C TYR A 2 -7.17 -6.62 -16.02
N VAL A 3 -8.31 -7.14 -15.55
CA VAL A 3 -8.39 -8.49 -14.95
C VAL A 3 -9.56 -9.23 -15.57
N ARG A 4 -9.26 -10.24 -16.39
CA ARG A 4 -10.22 -11.17 -17.00
C ARG A 4 -10.05 -12.56 -16.41
N ARG A 5 -11.15 -13.22 -16.08
CA ARG A 5 -11.16 -14.66 -15.73
C ARG A 5 -11.23 -15.49 -17.01
N ILE A 6 -10.35 -16.47 -17.15
CA ILE A 6 -10.36 -17.42 -18.28
C ILE A 6 -10.91 -18.74 -17.74
N PRO A 7 -12.03 -19.27 -18.28
CA PRO A 7 -12.55 -20.56 -17.86
C PRO A 7 -11.63 -21.69 -18.33
N LEU A 8 -11.50 -22.74 -17.51
CA LEU A 8 -10.58 -23.86 -17.78
C LEU A 8 -10.95 -24.64 -19.05
N GLU A 9 -12.24 -24.65 -19.42
CA GLU A 9 -12.75 -25.27 -20.65
C GLU A 9 -12.13 -24.69 -21.93
N GLN A 10 -11.62 -23.45 -21.89
CA GLN A 10 -11.01 -22.77 -23.05
C GLN A 10 -9.50 -23.01 -23.16
N VAL A 11 -8.89 -23.69 -22.18
CA VAL A 11 -7.45 -23.95 -22.15
C VAL A 11 -7.17 -25.30 -22.82
N PRO A 12 -6.40 -25.35 -23.92
CA PRO A 12 -6.05 -26.61 -24.56
C PRO A 12 -5.21 -27.51 -23.64
N GLU A 13 -5.51 -28.80 -23.60
CA GLU A 13 -4.74 -29.79 -22.81
C GLU A 13 -3.50 -30.30 -23.56
N GLU A 14 -3.47 -30.20 -24.90
CA GLU A 14 -2.34 -30.62 -25.72
C GLU A 14 -1.23 -29.57 -25.74
N GLU A 15 0.03 -30.00 -25.61
CA GLU A 15 1.20 -29.13 -25.39
C GLU A 15 1.42 -28.11 -26.52
N ASP A 16 1.36 -28.56 -27.77
CA ASP A 16 1.54 -27.69 -28.95
C ASP A 16 0.42 -26.64 -29.05
N GLN A 17 -0.84 -27.06 -28.82
CA GLN A 17 -1.99 -26.15 -28.85
C GLN A 17 -1.96 -25.16 -27.68
N CYS A 18 -1.50 -25.59 -26.51
CA CYS A 18 -1.33 -24.75 -25.33
C CYS A 18 -0.27 -23.66 -25.57
N SER A 19 0.86 -24.01 -26.18
CA SER A 19 1.90 -23.03 -26.53
C SER A 19 1.38 -21.96 -27.50
N ALA A 20 0.66 -22.36 -28.55
CA ALA A 20 0.06 -21.45 -29.53
C ALA A 20 -1.02 -20.56 -28.89
N TRP A 21 -1.81 -21.12 -27.97
CA TRP A 21 -2.81 -20.38 -27.22
C TRP A 21 -2.19 -19.34 -26.29
N LEU A 22 -1.12 -19.70 -25.56
CA LEU A 22 -0.37 -18.78 -24.72
C LEU A 22 0.24 -17.64 -25.53
N HIS A 23 0.84 -17.93 -26.68
CA HIS A 23 1.39 -16.90 -27.57
C HIS A 23 0.33 -15.90 -28.03
N ARG A 24 -0.85 -16.39 -28.44
CA ARG A 24 -1.98 -15.51 -28.79
C ARG A 24 -2.45 -14.68 -27.59
N LEU A 25 -2.49 -15.26 -26.39
CA LEU A 25 -2.87 -14.55 -25.17
C LEU A 25 -1.87 -13.43 -24.83
N TYR A 26 -0.56 -13.67 -25.02
CA TYR A 26 0.46 -12.64 -24.82
C TYR A 26 0.32 -11.49 -25.84
N GLN A 27 0.09 -11.81 -27.11
CA GLN A 27 -0.16 -10.79 -28.14
C GLN A 27 -1.38 -9.92 -27.82
N GLU A 28 -2.47 -10.53 -27.32
CA GLU A 28 -3.67 -9.81 -26.90
C GLU A 28 -3.36 -8.86 -25.72
N LYS A 29 -2.56 -9.31 -24.74
CA LYS A 29 -2.14 -8.48 -23.60
C LYS A 29 -1.27 -7.29 -24.02
N ASP A 30 -0.32 -7.52 -24.92
CA ASP A 30 0.55 -6.45 -25.43
C ASP A 30 -0.26 -5.41 -26.20
N ALA A 31 -1.23 -5.83 -27.02
CA ALA A 31 -2.14 -4.92 -27.72
C ALA A 31 -2.97 -4.06 -26.74
N PHE A 32 -3.50 -4.64 -25.65
CA PHE A 32 -4.19 -3.86 -24.62
C PHE A 32 -3.28 -2.88 -23.90
N GLN A 33 -2.02 -3.24 -23.69
CA GLN A 33 -1.04 -2.38 -23.06
C GLN A 33 -0.67 -1.19 -23.97
N GLU A 34 -0.51 -1.43 -25.28
CA GLU A 34 -0.29 -0.38 -26.27
C GLU A 34 -1.49 0.58 -26.37
N GLN A 35 -2.72 0.05 -26.39
CA GLN A 35 -3.93 0.86 -26.34
C GLN A 35 -4.04 1.69 -25.06
N TYR A 36 -3.63 1.14 -23.93
CA TYR A 36 -3.57 1.87 -22.67
C TYR A 36 -2.56 3.01 -22.70
N TYR A 37 -1.38 2.80 -23.31
CA TYR A 37 -0.40 3.88 -23.47
C TYR A 37 -0.92 5.02 -24.36
N GLN A 38 -1.71 4.72 -25.38
CA GLN A 38 -2.27 5.73 -26.28
C GLN A 38 -3.49 6.45 -25.68
N THR A 39 -4.42 5.72 -25.05
CA THR A 39 -5.74 6.23 -24.64
C THR A 39 -5.78 6.59 -23.14
N GLY A 40 -4.89 6.02 -22.33
CA GLY A 40 -4.89 6.18 -20.87
C GLY A 40 -5.97 5.39 -20.14
N THR A 41 -6.85 4.67 -20.86
CA THR A 41 -7.93 3.87 -20.29
C THR A 41 -7.99 2.49 -20.94
N PHE A 42 -8.22 1.44 -20.15
CA PHE A 42 -8.50 0.11 -20.71
C PHE A 42 -9.91 0.10 -21.32
N PRO A 43 -10.11 -0.59 -22.46
CA PRO A 43 -11.36 -0.52 -23.23
C PRO A 43 -12.57 -1.17 -22.56
N GLU A 44 -12.37 -2.01 -21.54
CA GLU A 44 -13.49 -2.65 -20.84
C GLU A 44 -14.06 -1.80 -19.71
N THR A 45 -15.36 -2.04 -19.42
CA THR A 45 -16.11 -1.34 -18.39
C THR A 45 -15.37 -1.36 -17.05
N PRO A 46 -15.07 -0.19 -16.46
CA PRO A 46 -14.39 -0.14 -15.18
C PRO A 46 -15.29 -0.73 -14.10
N MET A 47 -14.95 -1.93 -13.61
CA MET A 47 -15.58 -2.49 -12.42
C MET A 47 -15.09 -1.69 -11.21
N VAL A 48 -15.85 -0.66 -10.84
CA VAL A 48 -15.59 0.12 -9.63
C VAL A 48 -16.06 -0.70 -8.43
N PRO A 49 -15.18 -1.07 -7.48
CA PRO A 49 -15.62 -1.78 -6.28
C PRO A 49 -16.59 -0.88 -5.50
N PRO A 50 -17.70 -1.43 -4.97
CA PRO A 50 -18.68 -0.64 -4.23
C PRO A 50 -18.01 -0.01 -3.00
N ARG A 51 -18.17 1.30 -2.84
CA ARG A 51 -17.66 2.03 -1.68
C ARG A 51 -18.29 1.46 -0.41
N ARG A 52 -17.47 1.07 0.57
CA ARG A 52 -17.92 0.47 1.85
C ARG A 52 -17.92 1.52 2.96
N PRO A 53 -19.04 2.24 3.21
CA PRO A 53 -19.09 3.31 4.21
C PRO A 53 -18.91 2.82 5.65
N TRP A 54 -19.14 1.52 5.89
CA TRP A 54 -18.98 0.88 7.19
C TRP A 54 -17.58 1.05 7.79
N THR A 55 -16.54 1.08 6.97
CA THR A 55 -15.16 1.28 7.43
C THR A 55 -14.96 2.68 8.04
N LEU A 56 -15.51 3.71 7.39
CA LEU A 56 -15.44 5.10 7.87
C LEU A 56 -16.26 5.30 9.14
N LEU A 57 -17.45 4.71 9.21
CA LEU A 57 -18.30 4.79 10.41
C LEU A 57 -17.66 4.10 11.61
N ASN A 58 -17.10 2.90 11.41
CA ASN A 58 -16.39 2.19 12.46
C ASN A 58 -15.18 2.99 12.95
N TRP A 59 -14.40 3.55 12.02
CA TRP A 59 -13.26 4.41 12.34
C TRP A 59 -13.68 5.64 13.13
N LEU A 60 -14.72 6.37 12.69
CA LEU A 60 -15.25 7.54 13.40
C LEU A 60 -15.77 7.18 14.80
N PHE A 61 -16.44 6.05 14.95
CA PHE A 61 -16.93 5.57 16.24
C PHE A 61 -15.78 5.36 17.21
N TRP A 62 -14.77 4.58 16.84
CA TRP A 62 -13.60 4.34 17.70
C TRP A 62 -12.78 5.60 17.93
N ALA A 63 -12.60 6.44 16.92
CA ALA A 63 -11.94 7.72 17.05
C ALA A 63 -12.66 8.61 18.08
N SER A 64 -13.98 8.72 17.99
CA SER A 64 -14.78 9.52 18.93
C SER A 64 -14.74 8.97 20.36
N LEU A 65 -14.83 7.64 20.52
CA LEU A 65 -14.78 6.96 21.81
C LEU A 65 -13.42 7.15 22.51
N LEU A 66 -12.31 7.15 21.75
CA LEU A 66 -10.97 7.41 22.28
C LEU A 66 -10.71 8.91 22.50
N LEU A 67 -11.20 9.77 21.60
CA LEU A 67 -11.01 11.21 21.70
C LEU A 67 -11.80 11.81 22.86
N TYR A 68 -12.99 11.30 23.19
CA TYR A 68 -13.81 11.83 24.28
C TYR A 68 -13.08 11.89 25.64
N PRO A 69 -12.51 10.79 26.19
CA PRO A 69 -11.74 10.86 27.43
C PRO A 69 -10.47 11.71 27.28
N PHE A 70 -9.86 11.73 26.09
CA PHE A 70 -8.68 12.55 25.82
C PHE A 70 -9.00 14.06 25.88
N PHE A 71 -10.10 14.51 25.27
CA PHE A 71 -10.54 15.90 25.34
C PHE A 71 -10.97 16.29 26.75
N ARG A 72 -11.69 15.41 27.46
CA ARG A 72 -12.06 15.65 28.87
C ARG A 72 -10.82 15.78 29.75
N PHE A 73 -9.81 14.96 29.50
CA PHE A 73 -8.51 15.04 30.14
C PHE A 73 -7.80 16.35 29.84
N LEU A 74 -7.71 16.76 28.56
CA LEU A 74 -7.09 18.03 28.16
C LEU A 74 -7.76 19.24 28.80
N VAL A 75 -9.11 19.31 28.79
CA VAL A 75 -9.85 20.41 29.41
C VAL A 75 -9.61 20.46 30.92
N SER A 76 -9.69 19.31 31.58
CA SER A 76 -9.39 19.19 33.02
C SER A 76 -7.98 19.69 33.33
N MET A 77 -7.00 19.27 32.54
CA MET A 77 -5.60 19.66 32.67
C MET A 77 -5.37 21.17 32.49
N VAL A 78 -5.97 21.78 31.46
CA VAL A 78 -5.88 23.23 31.20
C VAL A 78 -6.55 24.02 32.32
N SER A 79 -7.71 23.57 32.82
CA SER A 79 -8.41 24.25 33.92
C SER A 79 -7.72 24.09 35.28
N SER A 80 -7.03 22.96 35.51
CA SER A 80 -6.43 22.62 36.80
C SER A 80 -4.98 23.09 36.94
N GLY A 81 -4.32 23.54 35.87
CA GLY A 81 -2.99 24.15 35.90
C GLY A 81 -1.88 23.29 36.53
N SER A 82 -2.04 21.97 36.56
CA SER A 82 -1.15 21.08 37.30
C SER A 82 0.15 20.80 36.54
N SER A 83 1.22 21.51 36.91
CA SER A 83 2.57 21.37 36.34
C SER A 83 3.13 19.94 36.40
N LEU A 84 2.68 19.14 37.39
CA LEU A 84 3.15 17.77 37.58
C LEU A 84 2.65 16.84 36.46
N THR A 85 1.37 16.97 36.09
CA THR A 85 0.80 16.21 34.97
C THR A 85 1.42 16.65 33.65
N LEU A 86 1.59 17.96 33.44
CA LEU A 86 2.26 18.52 32.26
C LEU A 86 3.68 17.96 32.07
N ALA A 87 4.49 17.96 33.14
CA ALA A 87 5.83 17.40 33.11
C ALA A 87 5.83 15.90 32.76
N GLY A 88 4.90 15.13 33.33
CA GLY A 88 4.74 13.71 33.01
C GLY A 88 4.37 13.46 31.55
N PHE A 89 3.47 14.25 30.97
CA PHE A 89 3.12 14.13 29.55
C PHE A 89 4.28 14.50 28.64
N VAL A 90 4.98 15.61 28.91
CA VAL A 90 6.16 16.01 28.13
C VAL A 90 7.22 14.91 28.15
N LEU A 91 7.46 14.29 29.30
CA LEU A 91 8.37 13.15 29.44
C LEU A 91 7.92 11.95 28.60
N VAL A 92 6.64 11.56 28.67
CA VAL A 92 6.10 10.42 27.91
C VAL A 92 6.17 10.68 26.40
N PHE A 93 5.79 11.88 25.95
CA PHE A 93 5.88 12.27 24.54
C PHE A 93 7.34 12.30 24.04
N PHE A 94 8.27 12.74 24.89
CA PHE A 94 9.69 12.72 24.57
C PHE A 94 10.21 11.29 24.40
N VAL A 95 9.92 10.40 25.36
CA VAL A 95 10.31 8.98 25.30
C VAL A 95 9.69 8.29 24.08
N ALA A 96 8.40 8.52 23.82
CA ALA A 96 7.72 7.97 22.64
C ALA A 96 8.35 8.47 21.32
N SER A 97 8.70 9.76 21.23
CA SER A 97 9.33 10.34 20.04
C SER A 97 10.72 9.75 19.78
N VAL A 98 11.51 9.56 20.84
CA VAL A 98 12.81 8.88 20.74
C VAL A 98 12.63 7.42 20.34
N GLY A 99 11.66 6.71 20.92
CA GLY A 99 11.36 5.32 20.58
C GLY A 99 10.96 5.12 19.12
N VAL A 100 10.14 6.02 18.56
CA VAL A 100 9.77 5.97 17.13
C VAL A 100 10.97 6.24 16.25
N ARG A 101 11.81 7.23 16.56
CA ARG A 101 13.04 7.50 15.79
C ARG A 101 14.01 6.32 15.83
N TRP A 102 14.12 5.66 16.99
CA TRP A 102 14.93 4.46 17.13
C TRP A 102 14.35 3.29 16.32
N MET A 103 13.02 3.10 16.34
CA MET A 103 12.34 2.06 15.56
C MET A 103 12.52 2.30 14.04
N ILE A 104 12.45 3.55 13.58
CA ILE A 104 12.74 3.91 12.19
C ILE A 104 14.14 3.46 11.80
N GLY A 105 15.15 3.70 12.66
CA GLY A 105 16.53 3.25 12.41
C GLY A 105 16.70 1.73 12.43
N VAL A 106 15.86 0.98 13.15
CA VAL A 106 15.85 -0.50 13.11
C VAL A 106 15.16 -1.03 11.84
N THR A 107 14.18 -0.29 11.33
CA THR A 107 13.47 -0.64 10.08
C THR A 107 14.12 -0.08 8.82
N GLU A 108 15.11 0.80 8.96
CA GLU A 108 15.93 1.28 7.86
C GLU A 108 16.77 0.10 7.35
N ILE A 109 16.31 -0.49 6.25
CA ILE A 109 17.01 -1.55 5.55
C ILE A 109 18.27 -0.92 4.92
N ASP A 110 19.39 -0.98 5.65
CA ASP A 110 20.72 -0.52 5.18
C ASP A 110 21.27 -1.39 4.02
N LYS A 111 20.53 -2.44 3.62
CA LYS A 111 20.84 -3.33 2.50
C LYS A 111 19.61 -3.58 1.66
N GLY A 112 19.25 -2.61 0.81
CA GLY A 112 18.50 -2.90 -0.40
C GLY A 112 19.25 -3.98 -1.17
N SER A 113 18.60 -5.11 -1.46
CA SER A 113 19.22 -6.23 -2.15
C SER A 113 19.81 -5.75 -3.47
N ALA A 114 21.03 -6.20 -3.79
CA ALA A 114 21.68 -5.96 -5.08
C ALA A 114 21.02 -6.74 -6.24
N TYR A 115 19.72 -7.00 -6.16
CA TYR A 115 18.93 -7.60 -7.23
C TYR A 115 18.64 -6.52 -8.27
N GLY A 116 19.48 -6.44 -9.30
CA GLY A 116 19.35 -5.50 -10.42
C GLY A 116 20.62 -4.72 -10.77
N ASN A 117 21.67 -4.74 -9.93
CA ASN A 117 22.89 -3.94 -10.18
C ASN A 117 24.02 -4.72 -10.87
N MET A 118 23.74 -5.85 -11.51
CA MET A 118 24.77 -6.57 -12.28
C MET A 118 24.98 -5.98 -13.68
N ASP A 119 24.02 -5.21 -14.21
CA ASP A 119 24.10 -4.68 -15.58
C ASP A 119 25.04 -3.48 -15.74
N SER A 120 25.37 -2.78 -14.65
CA SER A 120 26.27 -1.61 -14.70
C SER A 120 27.75 -1.98 -14.69
N ARG A 121 28.12 -3.19 -14.23
CA ARG A 121 29.53 -3.64 -14.19
C ARG A 121 30.03 -4.26 -15.49
N GLN A 122 29.15 -4.66 -16.40
CA GLN A 122 29.56 -5.34 -17.63
C GLN A 122 29.86 -4.35 -18.76
N LYS A 123 29.23 -3.17 -18.77
CA LYS A 123 29.47 -2.10 -19.78
C LYS A 123 30.79 -1.34 -19.66
N HIS A 124 31.58 -1.54 -18.61
CA HIS A 124 32.87 -0.86 -18.44
C HIS A 124 34.06 -1.77 -18.77
N LYS A 125 33.81 -2.94 -19.37
CA LYS A 125 34.86 -3.93 -19.69
C LYS A 125 35.01 -4.22 -21.19
N ASP A 126 34.29 -3.50 -22.04
CA ASP A 126 34.45 -3.50 -23.49
C ASP A 126 35.10 -2.18 -23.95
#